data_AF-A0AAW0JPZ5-F1
#
_entry.id   AF-A0AAW0JPZ5-F1
#
_cell.length_a   1.000
_cell.length_b   1.000
_cell.length_c   1.000
_cell.angle_alpha   90.00
_cell.angle_beta   90.00
_cell.angle_gamma   90.00
#
_symmetry.space_group_name_H-M   'P 1'
#
loop_
_entity.id
_entity.type
_entity.pdbx_description
1 polymer ?
#
loop_
_entity_poly.entity_id
_entity_poly.type
_entity_poly.pdbx_seq_one_letter_code
_entity_poly.pdbx_strand_id
1 'polypeptide(L)'
;MDLINSSNSSNAAYSSLLFDCRLLLEKIPHTKVKHVFQEGNKCSDALARKGCNSQEEFVFFDVPPSNVSTLVYAYEIGESFCRQVAANLAILAA
;
A
#
# COMPACT_ATOMS: atom_id res chain seq x y z
N MET A 1 -5.27 -10.16 -10.32
CA MET A 1 -3.91 -10.69 -10.11
C MET A 1 -3.74 -10.88 -8.60
N ASP A 2 -4.11 -12.04 -8.08
CA ASP A 2 -4.00 -12.36 -6.64
C ASP A 2 -2.78 -13.26 -6.39
N LEU A 3 -1.59 -12.68 -6.58
CA LEU A 3 -0.32 -13.42 -6.58
C LEU A 3 0.02 -14.06 -5.23
N ILE A 4 -0.42 -13.44 -4.13
CA ILE A 4 -0.25 -13.96 -2.77
C ILE A 4 -1.14 -15.19 -2.52
N ASN A 5 -2.34 -15.22 -3.10
CA ASN A 5 -3.31 -16.31 -2.85
C ASN A 5 -3.16 -17.46 -3.87
N SER A 6 -2.57 -17.21 -5.05
CA SER A 6 -2.39 -18.24 -6.07
C SER A 6 -1.25 -19.20 -5.71
N SER A 7 -1.45 -20.51 -5.75
CA SER A 7 -0.37 -21.50 -5.57
C SER A 7 0.63 -21.55 -6.73
N ASN A 8 0.27 -21.00 -7.90
CA ASN A 8 1.12 -20.95 -9.09
C ASN A 8 1.81 -19.58 -9.21
N SER A 9 3.01 -19.43 -8.66
CA SER A 9 3.84 -18.25 -8.91
C SER A 9 4.90 -18.57 -9.97
N SER A 10 4.58 -18.32 -11.25
CA SER A 10 5.58 -18.29 -12.34
C SER A 10 6.61 -17.15 -12.18
N ASN A 11 6.46 -16.30 -11.16
CA ASN A 11 7.33 -15.17 -10.86
C ASN A 11 8.51 -15.60 -9.99
N ALA A 12 9.47 -16.32 -10.58
CA ALA A 12 10.69 -16.77 -9.90
C ALA A 12 11.42 -15.63 -9.16
N ALA A 13 11.42 -14.42 -9.74
CA ALA A 13 12.06 -13.22 -9.18
C ALA A 13 11.54 -12.80 -7.80
N TYR A 14 10.28 -13.10 -7.47
CA TYR A 14 9.65 -12.72 -6.20
C TYR A 14 9.28 -13.92 -5.33
N SER A 15 9.75 -15.12 -5.69
CA SER A 15 9.36 -16.37 -5.03
C SER A 15 9.69 -16.40 -3.53
N SER A 16 10.89 -15.95 -3.14
CA SER A 16 11.30 -15.85 -1.74
C SER A 16 10.41 -14.88 -0.95
N LEU A 17 10.22 -13.66 -1.48
CA LEU A 17 9.36 -12.66 -0.85
C LEU A 17 7.91 -13.14 -0.71
N LEU A 18 7.37 -13.82 -1.72
CA LEU A 18 6.01 -14.38 -1.67
C LEU A 18 5.90 -15.52 -0.66
N PHE A 19 6.95 -16.33 -0.51
CA PHE A 19 6.99 -17.38 0.51
C PHE A 19 6.96 -16.77 1.92
N ASP A 20 7.80 -15.78 2.19
CA ASP A 20 7.87 -15.09 3.48
C ASP A 20 6.53 -14.41 3.82
N CYS A 21 5.92 -13.70 2.85
CA CYS A 21 4.61 -13.09 3.01
C CYS A 21 3.52 -14.10 3.40
N ARG A 22 3.50 -15.30 2.78
CA ARG A 22 2.51 -16.34 3.12
C ARG A 22 2.71 -16.85 4.54
N LEU A 23 3.96 -17.13 4.92
CA LEU A 23 4.30 -17.58 6.27
C LEU A 23 3.89 -16.55 7.34
N LEU A 24 4.04 -15.26 7.05
CA LEU A 24 3.59 -14.20 7.95
C LEU A 24 2.06 -14.10 8.03
N LEU A 25 1.36 -14.24 6.90
CA LEU A 25 -0.10 -14.22 6.86
C LEU A 25 -0.73 -15.38 7.63
N GLU A 26 -0.12 -16.57 7.61
CA GLU A 26 -0.57 -17.74 8.39
C GLU A 26 -0.56 -17.48 9.90
N LYS A 27 0.27 -16.56 10.39
CA LYS A 27 0.35 -16.20 11.82
C LYS A 27 -0.76 -15.26 12.27
N ILE A 28 -1.50 -14.65 11.35
CA ILE A 28 -2.56 -13.68 11.67
C ILE A 28 -3.93 -14.34 11.45
N PRO A 29 -4.68 -14.65 12.52
CA PRO A 29 -5.97 -15.31 12.40
C PRO A 29 -6.96 -14.53 11.54
N HIS A 30 -7.74 -15.23 10.71
CA HIS A 30 -8.82 -14.66 9.88
C HIS A 30 -8.40 -13.52 8.93
N THR A 31 -7.17 -13.56 8.42
CA THR A 31 -6.67 -12.54 7.50
C THR A 31 -7.17 -12.73 6.08
N LYS A 32 -7.47 -11.62 5.40
CA LYS A 32 -7.77 -11.60 3.96
C LYS A 32 -6.98 -10.50 3.27
N VAL A 33 -6.22 -10.88 2.25
CA VAL A 33 -5.56 -9.93 1.34
C VAL A 33 -6.56 -9.48 0.29
N LYS A 34 -6.71 -8.16 0.12
CA LYS A 34 -7.58 -7.54 -0.88
C LYS A 34 -6.80 -6.47 -1.63
N HIS A 35 -7.02 -6.40 -2.93
CA HIS A 35 -6.60 -5.24 -3.70
C HIS A 35 -7.52 -4.06 -3.37
N VAL A 36 -6.92 -2.93 -3.02
CA VAL A 36 -7.61 -1.66 -2.78
C VAL A 36 -7.14 -0.63 -3.79
N PHE A 37 -7.99 0.34 -4.09
CA PHE A 37 -7.59 1.49 -4.91
C PHE A 37 -6.60 2.36 -4.14
N GLN A 38 -5.72 3.05 -4.86
CA GLN A 38 -4.63 3.83 -4.27
C GLN A 38 -5.17 4.88 -3.28
N GLU A 39 -6.34 5.46 -3.54
CA GLU A 39 -6.98 6.45 -2.68
C GLU A 39 -7.41 5.88 -1.33
N GLY A 40 -7.63 4.57 -1.24
CA GLY A 40 -7.89 3.86 0.02
C GLY A 40 -6.62 3.47 0.78
N ASN A 41 -5.44 3.65 0.18
CA ASN A 41 -4.15 3.26 0.76
C ASN A 41 -3.22 4.47 1.00
N LYS A 42 -3.78 5.68 1.15
CA LYS A 42 -3.02 6.95 1.22
C LYS A 42 -1.99 7.00 2.34
N CYS A 43 -2.29 6.48 3.53
CA CYS A 43 -1.33 6.46 4.63
C CYS A 43 -0.09 5.64 4.27
N SER A 44 -0.27 4.45 3.68
CA SER A 44 0.83 3.60 3.23
C SER A 44 1.61 4.23 2.08
N ASP A 45 0.93 4.89 1.12
CA ASP A 45 1.59 5.59 0.00
C ASP A 45 2.45 6.76 0.51
N ALA A 46 1.93 7.55 1.45
CA ALA A 46 2.65 8.66 2.05
C ALA A 46 3.88 8.19 2.84
N LEU A 47 3.77 7.08 3.57
CA LEU A 47 4.90 6.46 4.27
C LEU A 47 5.93 5.87 3.30
N ALA A 48 5.50 5.12 2.27
CA ALA A 48 6.39 4.55 1.27
C ALA A 48 7.18 5.65 0.54
N ARG A 49 6.51 6.73 0.14
CA ARG A 49 7.15 7.88 -0.51
C ARG A 49 8.16 8.58 0.40
N LYS A 50 7.86 8.68 1.69
CA LYS A 50 8.80 9.20 2.68
C LYS A 50 10.02 8.29 2.82
N GLY A 51 9.81 6.97 2.84
CA GLY A 51 10.86 5.96 2.87
C GLY A 51 11.77 6.01 1.64
N CYS A 52 11.22 6.16 0.43
CA CYS A 52 12.02 6.30 -0.80
C CYS A 52 12.96 7.50 -0.80
N ASN A 53 12.62 8.56 -0.07
CA ASN A 53 13.44 9.77 0.07
C ASN A 53 14.32 9.74 1.33
N SER A 54 14.24 8.69 2.14
CA SER A 54 15.02 8.53 3.37
C SER A 54 16.43 8.02 3.04
N GLN A 55 17.43 8.48 3.80
CA GLN A 55 18.79 7.93 3.75
C GLN A 55 18.99 6.75 4.70
N GLU A 56 18.05 6.56 5.65
CA GLU A 56 18.08 5.46 6.61
C GLU A 56 17.37 4.23 6.05
N GLU A 57 17.95 3.05 6.26
CA GLU A 57 17.41 1.77 5.79
C GLU A 57 16.10 1.39 6.49
N PHE A 58 15.95 1.76 7.76
CA PHE A 58 14.75 1.49 8.56
C PHE A 58 14.52 2.58 9.60
N VAL A 59 13.30 3.12 9.64
CA VAL A 59 12.91 4.18 10.57
C VAL A 59 11.61 3.79 11.26
N PHE A 60 11.60 3.90 12.59
CA PHE A 60 10.39 3.75 13.40
C PHE A 60 9.92 5.12 13.87
N PHE A 61 8.61 5.36 13.80
CA PHE A 61 7.99 6.60 14.25
C PHE A 61 7.03 6.31 15.41
N ASP A 62 7.31 6.84 16.60
CA ASP A 62 6.41 6.73 17.76
C ASP A 62 5.10 7.50 17.54
N VAL A 63 5.14 8.54 16.70
CA VAL A 63 3.99 9.38 16.33
C VAL A 63 3.96 9.52 14.80
N PRO A 64 2.79 9.49 14.14
CA PRO A 64 2.70 9.67 12.70
C PRO A 64 3.40 10.96 12.26
N PRO A 65 4.27 10.92 11.23
CA PRO A 65 4.84 12.11 10.61
C PRO A 65 3.74 13.06 10.13
N SER A 66 4.00 14.38 10.12
CA SER A 66 2.99 15.40 9.82
C SER A 66 2.19 15.16 8.53
N ASN A 67 2.83 14.66 7.47
CA ASN A 67 2.20 14.33 6.19
C ASN A 67 1.26 13.11 6.25
N VAL A 68 1.40 12.27 7.28
CA VAL A 68 0.59 11.08 7.53
C VAL A 68 -0.44 11.34 8.62
N SER A 69 -0.15 12.20 9.61
CA SER A 69 -1.08 12.54 10.70
C SER A 69 -2.43 13.01 10.19
N THR A 70 -2.46 13.87 9.17
CA THR A 70 -3.70 14.35 8.54
C THR A 70 -4.50 13.21 7.91
N LEU A 71 -3.82 12.25 7.28
CA LEU A 71 -4.47 11.10 6.64
C LEU A 71 -5.01 10.09 7.66
N VAL A 72 -4.30 9.89 8.76
CA VAL A 72 -4.75 9.06 9.88
C VAL A 72 -6.00 9.67 10.51
N TYR A 73 -5.98 10.98 10.79
CA TYR A 73 -7.15 11.68 11.31
C TYR A 73 -8.36 11.58 10.37
N ALA A 74 -8.16 11.81 9.07
CA ALA A 74 -9.22 11.64 8.05
C ALA A 74 -9.81 10.22 8.04
N TYR A 75 -8.96 9.20 8.21
CA TYR A 75 -9.41 7.81 8.32
C TYR A 75 -10.22 7.54 9.59
N GLU A 76 -9.78 8.07 10.74
CA GLU A 76 -10.47 7.93 12.03
C GLU A 76 -11.87 8.56 12.01
N ILE A 77 -12.04 9.71 11.36
CA ILE A 77 -13.35 10.38 11.24
C ILE A 77 -14.24 9.78 10.13
N GLY A 78 -13.74 8.78 9.39
CA GLY A 78 -14.48 8.12 8.32
C GLY A 78 -14.64 8.96 7.05
N GLU A 79 -13.71 9.87 6.76
CA GLU A 79 -13.75 10.69 5.55
C GLU A 79 -13.64 9.81 4.30
N SER A 80 -14.61 9.93 3.39
CA SER A 80 -14.61 9.17 2.14
C SER A 80 -13.71 9.84 1.11
N PHE A 81 -12.80 9.08 0.48
CA PHE A 81 -11.97 9.60 -0.61
C PHE A 81 -12.60 9.32 -1.97
N CYS A 82 -12.79 10.37 -2.77
CA CYS A 82 -13.19 10.25 -4.17
C CYS A 82 -12.14 9.50 -4.99
N ARG A 83 -12.60 8.69 -5.95
CA ARG A 83 -11.72 8.09 -6.96
C ARG A 83 -11.09 9.18 -7.81
N GLN A 84 -9.77 9.22 -7.86
CA GLN A 84 -9.04 9.98 -8.84
C GLN A 84 -9.09 9.20 -10.16
N VAL A 85 -10.13 9.46 -10.96
CA VAL A 85 -10.09 9.05 -12.36
C VAL A 85 -9.02 9.92 -13.00
N ALA A 86 -7.86 9.33 -13.30
CA ALA A 86 -6.84 10.01 -14.08
C ALA A 86 -7.50 10.51 -15.37
N ALA A 87 -7.57 11.83 -15.53
CA ALA A 87 -8.01 12.46 -16.77
C ALA A 87 -6.93 12.26 -17.84
N ASN A 88 -6.70 11.02 -18.26
CA ASN A 88 -5.80 10.69 -19.36
C ASN A 88 -6.38 11.11 -20.72
N LEU A 89 -7.50 11.85 -20.75
CA LEU A 89 -8.10 12.41 -21.97
C LEU A 89 -7.51 13.77 -22.40
N ALA A 90 -6.66 14.41 -21.58
CA ALA A 90 -6.12 15.73 -21.92
C ALA A 90 -4.86 15.72 -22.82
N ILE A 91 -4.21 14.56 -23.02
CA ILE A 91 -2.95 14.48 -23.80
C ILE A 91 -3.19 14.09 -25.28
N LEU A 92 -4.42 13.69 -25.65
CA LEU A 92 -4.77 13.35 -27.04
C LEU A 92 -5.58 14.46 -27.75
N ALA A 93 -5.49 15.71 -27.28
CA ALA A 93 -6.20 16.86 -27.83
C ALA A 93 -5.31 18.11 -27.97
N ALA A 94 -4.00 17.92 -28.22
CA ALA A 94 -3.05 18.98 -28.57
C ALA A 94 -2.34 18.65 -29.89
#